data_AF-A0A9Q1J354-F1
#
_entry.id   AF-A0A9Q1J354-F1
#
_cell.length_a   1.000
_cell.length_b   1.000
_cell.length_c   1.000
_cell.angle_alpha   90.00
_cell.angle_beta   90.00
_cell.angle_gamma   90.00
#
_symmetry.space_group_name_H-M   'P 1'
#
loop_
_entity.id
_entity.type
_entity.pdbx_description
1 polymer ?
#
loop_
_entity_poly.entity_id
_entity_poly.type
_entity_poly.pdbx_seq_one_letter_code
_entity_poly.pdbx_strand_id
1 'polypeptide(L)' 'MPRALSLEVGLVCCPPVGLSRPTREMEQKKNRRDTANFDKEFTKMPTDLTPTDKLFIMNLDQNEFQGFSYTNPEFVIQV' A
#
# COMPACT_ATOMS: atom_id res chain seq x y z
N MET A 1 -12.21 37.37 50.93
CA MET A 1 -11.47 37.32 49.66
C MET A 1 -11.06 35.87 49.41
N PRO A 2 -11.10 35.33 48.17
CA PRO A 2 -12.12 35.53 47.14
C PRO A 2 -12.44 34.23 46.33
N ARG A 3 -13.52 34.28 45.54
CA ARG A 3 -13.77 33.54 44.26
C ARG A 3 -14.04 32.02 44.36
N ALA A 4 -14.74 31.37 43.44
CA ALA A 4 -15.12 31.70 42.07
C ALA A 4 -16.44 31.01 41.66
N LEU A 5 -17.07 31.62 40.66
CA LEU A 5 -18.31 31.26 39.99
C LEU A 5 -18.37 29.82 39.48
N SER A 6 -19.61 29.30 39.47
CA SER A 6 -20.10 28.26 38.56
C SER A 6 -19.60 28.47 37.12
N LEU A 7 -19.03 27.42 36.54
CA LEU A 7 -19.17 27.13 35.13
C LEU A 7 -19.85 25.77 35.01
N GLU A 8 -21.19 25.79 34.94
CA GLU A 8 -21.91 24.75 34.22
C GLU A 8 -21.78 25.08 32.73
N VAL A 9 -20.87 24.38 32.05
CA VAL A 9 -21.03 24.15 30.61
C VAL A 9 -21.15 22.65 30.49
N GLY A 10 -22.40 22.20 30.32
CA GLY A 10 -22.74 20.81 30.12
C GLY A 10 -21.98 20.24 28.94
N LEU A 11 -20.91 19.51 29.24
CA LEU A 11 -20.31 18.59 28.29
C LEU A 11 -21.28 17.42 28.19
N VAL A 12 -22.04 17.39 27.10
CA VAL A 12 -22.74 16.19 26.65
C VAL A 12 -21.70 15.08 26.63
N CYS A 13 -21.78 14.17 27.60
CA CYS A 13 -20.93 13.01 27.69
C CYS A 13 -21.37 12.05 26.59
N CYS A 14 -20.94 12.30 25.34
CA CYS A 14 -20.85 11.22 24.37
C CYS A 14 -19.82 10.24 24.92
N PRO A 15 -20.16 8.96 25.14
CA PRO A 15 -19.20 7.99 25.62
C PRO A 15 -18.01 7.97 24.65
N PRO A 16 -16.75 7.90 25.15
CA PRO A 16 -15.61 7.71 24.29
C PRO A 16 -15.77 6.34 23.63
N VAL A 17 -16.21 6.32 22.38
CA VAL A 17 -15.99 5.15 21.52
C VAL A 17 -14.48 5.04 21.45
N GLY A 18 -13.95 4.05 22.16
CA GLY A 18 -12.52 3.79 22.24
C GLY A 18 -11.96 3.59 20.85
N LEU A 19 -11.42 4.66 20.26
CA LEU A 19 -10.35 4.55 19.30
C LEU A 19 -9.10 4.15 20.09
N SER A 20 -9.05 2.89 20.50
CA SER A 20 -7.76 2.23 20.60
C SER A 20 -7.13 2.44 19.24
N ARG A 21 -6.04 3.22 19.21
CA ARG A 21 -5.16 3.25 18.04
C ARG A 21 -4.95 1.79 17.68
N PRO A 22 -5.25 1.33 16.45
CA PRO A 22 -4.92 -0.03 16.09
C PRO A 22 -3.43 -0.15 16.36
N THR A 23 -3.06 -0.89 17.39
CA THR A 23 -1.71 -1.41 17.55
C THR A 23 -1.42 -2.02 16.20
N ARG A 24 -0.46 -1.47 15.47
CA ARG A 24 -0.01 -2.06 14.21
C ARG A 24 0.44 -3.47 14.57
N GLU A 25 -0.45 -4.45 14.44
CA GLU A 25 -0.10 -5.84 14.49
C GLU A 25 0.89 -5.99 13.34
N MET A 26 2.16 -6.16 13.69
CA MET A 26 3.19 -6.40 12.71
C MET A 26 2.93 -7.80 12.18
N GLU A 27 2.19 -7.88 11.08
CA GLU A 27 1.84 -9.14 10.44
C GLU A 27 3.13 -9.78 9.92
N GLN A 28 3.60 -10.79 10.66
CA GLN A 28 4.83 -11.51 10.33
C GLN A 28 4.62 -12.38 9.09
N LYS A 29 5.48 -12.15 8.09
CA LYS A 29 5.58 -12.96 6.87
C LYS A 29 5.95 -14.40 7.22
N LYS A 30 5.07 -15.36 6.91
CA LYS A 30 5.24 -16.78 7.30
C LYS A 30 6.34 -17.48 6.52
N ASN A 31 6.51 -17.13 5.24
CA ASN A 31 7.55 -17.69 4.36
C ASN A 31 7.79 -16.75 3.16
N ARG A 32 8.80 -17.05 2.33
CA ARG A 32 9.19 -16.20 1.18
C ARG A 32 8.05 -15.91 0.19
N ARG A 33 7.10 -16.84 0.03
CA ARG A 33 5.97 -16.78 -0.93
C ARG A 33 4.64 -16.36 -0.29
N ASP A 34 4.64 -15.94 0.97
CA ASP A 34 3.43 -15.55 1.66
C ASP A 34 2.79 -14.32 1.00
N THR A 35 1.50 -14.42 0.68
CA THR A 35 0.70 -13.39 0.01
C THR A 35 -0.44 -12.87 0.87
N ALA A 36 -0.43 -13.12 2.18
CA ALA A 36 -1.53 -12.73 3.09
C ALA A 36 -1.88 -11.23 3.05
N ASN A 37 -0.89 -10.38 2.79
CA ASN A 37 -1.04 -8.92 2.68
C ASN A 37 -1.55 -8.44 1.31
N PHE A 38 -1.85 -9.35 0.38
CA PHE A 38 -2.36 -9.03 -0.96
C PHE A 38 -3.80 -9.52 -1.11
N ASP A 39 -4.61 -8.81 -1.90
CA ASP A 39 -5.95 -9.29 -2.22
C ASP A 39 -5.88 -10.64 -2.94
N LYS A 40 -6.73 -11.56 -2.50
CA LYS A 40 -6.82 -12.91 -3.06
C LYS A 40 -7.22 -12.89 -4.53
N GLU A 41 -7.98 -11.88 -4.96
CA GLU A 41 -8.35 -11.73 -6.38
C GLU A 41 -7.10 -11.63 -7.27
N PHE A 42 -6.11 -10.81 -6.91
CA PHE A 42 -4.86 -10.71 -7.67
C PHE A 42 -4.01 -11.98 -7.59
N THR A 43 -3.89 -12.59 -6.40
CA THR A 43 -3.02 -13.77 -6.22
C THR A 43 -3.53 -15.04 -6.90
N LYS A 44 -4.82 -15.07 -7.28
CA LYS A 44 -5.45 -16.18 -7.99
C LYS A 44 -5.47 -16.00 -9.50
N MET A 45 -5.22 -14.79 -10.00
CA MET A 45 -5.15 -14.54 -11.44
C MET A 45 -3.96 -15.29 -12.07
N PRO A 46 -4.08 -15.68 -13.35
CA PRO A 46 -2.96 -16.24 -14.08
C PRO A 46 -1.80 -15.23 -14.16
N THR A 47 -0.57 -15.72 -14.07
CA THR A 47 0.65 -14.90 -14.15
C THR A 47 1.08 -14.67 -15.60
N ASP A 48 0.11 -14.47 -16.49
CA ASP A 48 0.33 -14.33 -17.93
C ASP A 48 0.25 -12.85 -18.34
N LEU A 49 1.00 -12.50 -19.38
CA LEU A 49 0.91 -11.16 -19.97
C LEU A 49 -0.31 -11.09 -20.88
N THR A 50 -1.06 -9.99 -20.76
CA THR A 50 -2.18 -9.71 -21.68
C THR A 50 -1.66 -9.67 -23.12
N PRO A 51 -2.24 -10.46 -24.05
CA PRO A 51 -1.85 -10.40 -25.45
C PRO A 51 -1.99 -8.98 -26.00
N THR A 52 -0.99 -8.54 -26.77
CA THR A 52 -0.98 -7.20 -27.36
C THR A 52 -1.20 -7.27 -28.87
N ASP A 53 -1.91 -6.29 -29.44
CA ASP A 53 -2.08 -6.15 -30.88
C ASP A 53 -0.78 -5.66 -31.54
N LYS A 54 -0.28 -6.41 -32.52
CA LYS A 54 0.96 -6.09 -33.24
C LYS A 54 0.87 -4.75 -33.97
N LEU A 55 -0.29 -4.42 -34.54
CA LEU A 55 -0.47 -3.16 -35.24
C LEU A 55 -0.45 -1.98 -34.27
N PHE A 56 -0.97 -2.18 -33.07
CA PHE A 56 -0.89 -1.15 -32.02
C PHE A 56 0.55 -0.92 -31.58
N ILE A 57 1.31 -1.98 -31.33
CA ILE A 57 2.73 -1.88 -30.96
C ILE A 57 3.57 -1.20 -32.05
N MET A 58 3.35 -1.57 -33.32
CA MET A 58 4.10 -1.03 -34.46
C MET A 58 3.90 0.48 -34.66
N ASN A 59 2.77 1.01 -34.21
CA ASN A 59 2.45 2.44 -34.33
C ASN A 59 2.92 3.29 -33.14
N LEU A 60 3.59 2.69 -32.14
CA LEU A 60 4.18 3.41 -31.01
C LEU A 60 5.52 4.03 -31.41
N ASP A 61 5.75 5.30 -31.06
CA ASP A 61 7.08 5.92 -31.18
C ASP A 61 8.03 5.30 -30.16
N GLN A 62 9.00 4.53 -30.65
CA GLN A 62 9.99 3.86 -29.80
C GLN A 62 10.98 4.83 -29.17
N ASN A 63 11.12 6.05 -29.70
CA ASN A 63 12.05 7.02 -29.16
C ASN A 63 11.61 7.58 -27.81
N GLU A 64 10.31 7.52 -27.49
CA GLU A 64 9.78 7.91 -26.18
C GLU A 64 10.37 7.07 -25.03
N PHE A 65 10.84 5.86 -25.34
CA PHE A 65 11.43 4.94 -24.37
C PHE A 65 12.97 4.95 -24.38
N GLN A 66 13.61 5.90 -25.06
CA GLN A 66 15.07 6.05 -25.00
C GLN A 66 15.52 6.33 -23.56
N GLY A 67 16.54 5.60 -23.11
CA GLY A 67 17.04 5.70 -21.73
C GLY A 67 16.20 4.96 -20.69
N PHE A 68 15.16 4.21 -21.08
CA PHE A 68 14.35 3.42 -20.15
C PHE A 68 15.12 2.25 -19.51
N SER A 69 16.10 1.69 -20.23
CA SER A 69 16.87 0.53 -19.75
C SER A 69 17.76 0.92 -18.57
N TYR A 70 17.53 0.28 -17.42
CA TYR A 70 18.32 0.42 -16.21
C TYR A 70 18.60 -0.96 -15.60
N THR A 71 19.81 -1.15 -15.08
CA THR A 71 20.17 -2.30 -14.25
C THR A 71 20.90 -1.76 -13.03
N ASN A 72 20.50 -2.22 -11.84
CA ASN A 72 21.17 -1.82 -10.61
C ASN A 72 22.62 -2.37 -10.61
N PRO A 73 23.66 -1.51 -10.60
CA PRO A 73 25.05 -1.96 -10.63
C PRO A 73 25.48 -2.72 -9.37
N GLU A 74 24.77 -2.52 -8.25
CA GLU A 74 25.03 -3.21 -6.98
C GLU A 74 24.36 -4.60 -6.90
N PHE A 75 23.67 -5.03 -7.96
CA PHE A 75 22.98 -6.31 -7.97
C PHE A 75 23.97 -7.46 -8.22
N VAL A 76 24.51 -8.02 -7.14
CA VAL A 76 25.38 -9.20 -7.18
C VAL A 76 24.53 -10.48 -7.19
N ILE A 77 24.56 -11.21 -8.30
CA ILE A 77 23.94 -12.53 -8.39
C ILE A 77 24.86 -13.53 -7.67
N GLN A 78 24.42 -14.03 -6.53
CA GLN A 78 25.02 -15.21 -5.92
C GLN A 78 24.57 -16.43 -6.72
N VAL A 79 25.51 -17.04 -7.45
CA VAL A 79 25.29 -18.26 -8.25
C VAL A 79 25.60 -19.49 -7.40
#